data_AF-B8EPQ8-F1
#
_entry.id   AF-B8EPQ8-F1
#
_cell.length_a   1.000
_cell.length_b   1.000
_cell.length_c   1.000
_cell.angle_alpha   90.00
_cell.angle_beta   90.00
_cell.angle_gamma   90.00
#
_symmetry.space_group_name_H-M   'P 1'
#
loop_
_entity.id
_entity.type
_entity.pdbx_description
1 polymer ?
#
loop_
_entity_poly.entity_id
_entity_poly.type
_entity_poly.pdbx_seq_one_letter_code
_entity_poly.pdbx_strand_id
1 'polypeptide(L)'
;MAGIRIGSETGNEAGGWWVVFVGAFVSLGAAGEVLTWLDVRVPVPENMMVRVLAFLLFVAIAYGVFTAVVLIAARLITLAFSAVERTAHFAVAQTEWLLTMAISHGIPFLVSALKLPLAPFRFAASWAHAQYLAPALERRRQRAELRRLYDEVRDEYVSFDDFLRQFEGGTDSETDATENTDAADDKAGTPEPTPVDKFAAACRTIGLSEDGAFTQAELKTRFHELMKALHPDLHGPNVFASQINEARETIKSRKGWK
;
A
#
# COMPACT_ATOMS: atom_id res chain seq x y z
N MET A 1 35.64 7.29 12.84
CA MET A 1 34.64 6.28 13.25
C MET A 1 35.35 5.23 14.06
N ALA A 2 35.22 5.28 15.39
CA ALA A 2 35.88 4.34 16.30
C ALA A 2 35.07 3.04 16.36
N GLY A 3 35.66 1.94 15.92
CA GLY A 3 35.07 0.61 16.02
C GLY A 3 35.10 0.13 17.47
N ILE A 4 33.93 -0.12 18.04
CA ILE A 4 33.78 -0.74 19.35
C ILE A 4 34.28 -2.19 19.23
N ARG A 5 35.48 -2.47 19.74
CA ARG A 5 35.95 -3.84 19.99
C ARG A 5 35.31 -4.32 21.29
N ILE A 6 34.32 -5.19 21.17
CA ILE A 6 33.79 -5.95 22.31
C ILE A 6 34.87 -6.99 22.64
N GLY A 7 35.63 -6.75 23.70
CA GLY A 7 36.61 -7.71 24.22
C GLY A 7 35.88 -8.94 24.78
N SER A 8 36.27 -10.13 24.34
CA SER A 8 35.74 -11.43 24.79
C SER A 8 36.29 -11.86 26.15
N GLU A 9 36.65 -10.92 27.02
CA GLU A 9 37.38 -11.18 28.26
C GLU A 9 36.58 -10.73 29.46
N THR A 10 35.73 -11.64 29.94
CA THR A 10 35.53 -11.95 31.37
C THR A 10 34.69 -13.22 31.44
N GLY A 11 35.11 -14.25 30.71
CA GLY A 11 34.64 -15.61 30.95
C GLY A 11 35.12 -16.01 32.34
N ASN A 12 34.21 -16.17 33.28
CA ASN A 12 34.49 -16.57 34.65
C ASN A 12 35.07 -18.01 34.66
N GLU A 13 36.38 -18.16 34.41
CA GLU A 13 37.08 -19.45 34.41
C GLU A 13 36.97 -20.18 35.76
N ALA A 14 36.81 -19.43 36.86
CA ALA A 14 36.59 -19.99 38.19
C ALA A 14 35.26 -20.77 38.31
N GLY A 15 34.29 -20.50 37.43
CA GLY A 15 33.03 -21.26 37.37
C GLY A 15 33.17 -22.61 36.66
N GLY A 16 34.13 -22.74 35.72
CA GLY A 16 34.22 -23.92 34.86
C GLY A 16 34.54 -25.21 35.62
N TRP A 17 35.57 -25.19 36.47
CA TRP A 17 35.98 -26.38 37.22
C TRP A 17 34.93 -26.82 38.24
N TRP A 18 34.35 -25.88 39.01
CA TRP A 18 33.32 -26.21 40.01
C TRP A 18 32.04 -26.75 39.37
N VAL A 19 31.62 -26.22 38.22
CA VAL A 19 30.45 -26.72 37.48
C VAL A 19 30.69 -28.15 36.97
N VAL A 20 31.88 -28.43 36.44
CA VAL A 20 32.24 -29.79 36.01
C VAL A 20 32.31 -30.74 37.21
N PHE A 21 32.93 -30.33 38.31
CA PHE A 21 33.07 -31.13 39.53
C PHE A 21 31.71 -31.45 40.17
N VAL A 22 30.88 -30.44 40.41
CA VAL A 22 29.53 -30.61 40.97
C VAL A 22 28.65 -31.41 40.01
N GLY A 23 28.72 -31.13 38.70
CA GLY A 23 27.98 -31.88 37.68
C GLY A 23 28.37 -33.36 37.65
N ALA A 24 29.66 -33.68 37.73
CA ALA A 24 30.13 -35.06 37.84
C ALA A 24 29.59 -35.74 39.10
N PHE A 25 29.65 -35.08 40.26
CA PHE A 25 29.18 -35.64 41.52
C PHE A 25 27.66 -35.89 41.51
N VAL A 26 26.88 -34.93 41.04
CA VAL A 26 25.42 -35.05 40.88
C VAL A 26 25.07 -36.16 39.88
N SER A 27 25.78 -36.25 38.75
CA SER A 27 25.55 -37.29 37.74
C SER A 27 25.82 -38.69 38.29
N LEU A 28 26.82 -38.83 39.16
CA LEU A 28 27.21 -40.10 39.76
C LEU A 28 26.18 -40.56 40.80
N GLY A 29 25.67 -39.63 41.61
CA GLY A 29 24.55 -39.90 42.53
C GLY A 29 23.28 -40.31 41.79
N ALA A 30 22.89 -39.55 40.76
CA ALA A 30 21.72 -39.83 39.95
C ALA A 30 21.83 -41.17 39.19
N ALA A 31 23.00 -41.46 38.60
CA ALA A 31 23.24 -42.72 37.92
C ALA A 31 23.22 -43.92 38.88
N GLY A 32 23.76 -43.75 40.10
CA GLY A 32 23.66 -44.74 41.16
C GLY A 32 22.19 -45.04 41.52
N GLU A 33 21.39 -44.00 41.72
CA GLU A 33 19.97 -44.15 42.02
C GLU A 33 19.19 -44.83 40.87
N VAL A 34 19.48 -44.45 39.61
CA VAL A 34 18.90 -45.10 38.42
C VAL A 34 19.28 -46.59 38.35
N LEU A 35 20.54 -46.95 38.61
CA LEU A 35 20.97 -48.35 38.63
C LEU A 35 20.26 -49.15 39.74
N THR A 36 20.10 -48.55 40.93
CA THR A 36 19.36 -49.21 42.02
C THR A 36 17.89 -49.39 41.68
N TRP A 37 17.27 -48.39 41.04
CA TRP A 37 15.88 -48.46 40.62
C TRP A 37 15.64 -49.52 39.52
N LEU A 38 16.62 -49.72 38.63
CA LEU A 38 16.57 -50.74 37.58
C LEU A 38 17.06 -52.13 38.04
N ASP A 39 17.44 -52.30 39.31
CA ASP A 39 18.08 -53.50 39.86
C ASP A 39 19.29 -54.00 39.03
N VAL A 40 20.03 -53.06 38.43
CA VAL A 40 21.20 -53.39 37.60
C VAL A 40 22.42 -53.55 38.49
N ARG A 41 22.89 -54.79 38.65
CA ARG A 41 24.12 -55.10 39.37
C ARG A 41 25.32 -55.01 38.45
N VAL A 42 26.22 -54.07 38.72
CA VAL A 42 27.48 -53.95 37.99
C VAL A 42 28.46 -55.00 38.53
N PRO A 43 28.96 -55.94 37.70
CA PRO A 43 29.94 -56.92 38.15
C PRO A 43 31.24 -56.21 38.55
N VAL A 44 31.73 -56.50 39.75
CA VAL A 44 32.96 -55.89 40.27
C VAL A 44 34.15 -56.80 39.95
N PRO A 45 35.06 -56.43 39.04
CA PRO A 45 36.22 -57.24 38.73
C PRO A 45 37.17 -57.34 39.93
N GLU A 46 37.84 -58.49 40.05
CA GLU A 46 38.82 -58.76 41.11
C GLU A 46 40.11 -57.93 40.92
N ASN A 47 40.49 -57.67 39.67
CA ASN A 47 41.66 -56.86 39.35
C ASN A 47 41.37 -55.36 39.61
N MET A 48 42.20 -54.74 40.47
CA MET A 48 42.08 -53.34 40.87
C MET A 48 42.13 -52.38 39.68
N MET A 49 43.00 -52.62 38.69
CA MET A 49 43.11 -51.74 37.52
C MET A 49 41.84 -51.75 36.67
N VAL A 50 41.26 -52.95 36.47
CA VAL A 50 40.01 -53.10 35.71
C VAL A 50 38.85 -52.42 36.45
N ARG A 51 38.84 -52.49 37.78
CA ARG A 51 37.82 -51.80 38.61
C ARG A 51 37.91 -50.28 38.47
N VAL A 52 39.11 -49.71 38.52
CA VAL A 52 39.33 -48.26 38.33
C VAL A 52 38.90 -47.83 36.93
N LEU A 53 39.28 -48.58 35.90
CA LEU A 53 38.88 -48.27 34.52
C LEU A 53 37.36 -48.36 34.30
N ALA A 54 36.71 -49.40 34.84
CA ALA A 54 35.25 -49.55 34.77
C ALA A 54 34.53 -48.40 35.49
N PHE A 55 35.04 -47.98 36.66
CA PHE A 55 34.50 -46.83 37.39
C PHE A 55 34.65 -45.54 36.58
N LEU A 56 35.85 -45.24 36.06
CA LEU A 56 36.08 -44.03 35.24
C LEU A 56 35.19 -44.00 33.99
N LEU A 57 35.02 -45.15 33.32
CA LEU A 57 34.12 -45.26 32.17
C LEU A 57 32.66 -44.98 32.59
N PHE A 58 32.22 -45.53 33.72
CA PHE A 58 30.89 -45.28 34.25
C PHE A 58 30.66 -43.79 34.56
N VAL A 59 31.62 -43.13 35.23
CA VAL A 59 31.55 -41.68 35.50
C VAL A 59 31.47 -40.88 34.21
N ALA A 60 32.29 -41.23 33.20
CA ALA A 60 32.29 -40.55 31.91
C ALA A 60 30.93 -40.68 31.19
N ILE A 61 30.33 -41.88 31.19
CA ILE A 61 29.01 -42.12 30.58
C ILE A 61 27.93 -41.37 31.36
N ALA A 62 27.91 -41.47 32.69
CA ALA A 62 26.93 -40.78 33.53
C ALA A 62 26.98 -39.26 33.34
N TYR A 63 28.18 -38.69 33.28
CA TYR A 63 28.38 -37.27 33.02
C TYR A 63 27.94 -36.89 31.59
N GLY A 64 28.24 -37.72 30.59
CA GLY A 64 27.78 -37.53 29.20
C GLY A 64 26.26 -37.52 29.08
N VAL A 65 25.57 -38.46 29.75
CA VAL A 65 24.10 -38.50 29.79
C VAL A 65 23.54 -37.28 30.50
N PHE A 66 24.10 -36.92 31.66
CA PHE A 66 23.68 -35.74 32.41
C PHE A 66 23.79 -34.45 31.58
N THR A 67 24.95 -34.23 30.94
CA THR A 67 25.16 -33.05 30.09
C THR A 67 24.19 -33.03 28.90
N ALA A 68 23.94 -34.18 28.26
CA ALA A 68 22.93 -34.27 27.21
C ALA A 68 21.52 -33.89 27.69
N VAL A 69 21.10 -34.38 28.88
CA VAL A 69 19.81 -34.04 29.48
C VAL A 69 19.71 -32.54 29.78
N VAL A 70 20.76 -31.95 30.36
CA VAL A 70 20.80 -30.50 30.63
C VAL A 70 20.71 -29.70 29.34
N LEU A 71 21.42 -30.08 28.28
CA LEU A 71 21.37 -29.41 26.99
C LEU A 71 19.98 -29.52 26.33
N ILE A 72 19.34 -30.69 26.41
CA ILE A 72 17.97 -30.90 25.92
C ILE A 72 17.01 -30.01 26.70
N ALA A 73 17.08 -30.01 28.04
CA ALA A 73 16.23 -29.17 28.88
C ALA A 73 16.43 -27.67 28.58
N ALA A 74 17.68 -27.22 28.47
CA ALA A 74 17.99 -25.85 28.07
C ALA A 74 17.40 -25.51 26.70
N ARG A 75 17.51 -26.41 25.73
CA ARG A 75 16.95 -26.22 24.39
C ARG A 75 15.42 -26.16 24.40
N LEU A 76 14.75 -26.98 25.20
CA LEU A 76 13.30 -26.94 25.39
C LEU A 76 12.85 -25.62 26.02
N ILE A 77 13.59 -25.13 27.02
CA ILE A 77 13.33 -23.81 27.63
C ILE A 77 13.48 -22.71 26.58
N THR A 78 14.58 -22.68 25.81
CA THR A 78 14.77 -21.70 24.74
C THR A 78 13.65 -21.78 23.69
N LEU A 79 13.22 -23.00 23.34
CA LEU A 79 12.12 -23.20 22.39
C LEU A 79 10.79 -22.66 22.96
N ALA A 80 10.50 -22.91 24.24
CA ALA A 80 9.31 -22.38 24.90
C ALA A 80 9.31 -20.85 24.91
N PHE A 81 10.42 -20.20 25.28
CA PHE A 81 10.53 -18.74 25.20
C PHE A 81 10.35 -18.21 23.78
N SER A 82 10.97 -18.85 22.78
CA SER A 82 10.81 -18.45 21.38
C SER A 82 9.37 -18.62 20.88
N ALA A 83 8.64 -19.62 21.39
CA ALA A 83 7.24 -19.83 21.05
C ALA A 83 6.37 -18.72 21.66
N VAL A 84 6.60 -18.36 22.93
CA VAL A 84 5.91 -17.25 23.62
C VAL A 84 6.16 -15.92 22.92
N GLU A 85 7.40 -15.66 22.51
CA GLU A 85 7.74 -14.44 21.76
C GLU A 85 6.98 -14.38 20.42
N ARG A 86 6.95 -15.48 19.67
CA ARG A 86 6.20 -15.56 18.41
C ARG A 86 4.70 -15.38 18.59
N THR A 87 4.10 -15.98 19.63
CA THR A 87 2.67 -15.81 19.90
C THR A 87 2.35 -14.39 20.33
N ALA A 88 3.22 -13.73 21.09
CA ALA A 88 3.08 -12.32 21.44
C ALA A 88 3.13 -11.42 20.20
N HIS A 89 4.12 -11.61 19.32
CA HIS A 89 4.19 -10.87 18.06
C HIS A 89 2.98 -11.11 17.15
N PHE A 90 2.50 -12.34 17.07
CA PHE A 90 1.31 -12.68 16.30
C PHE A 90 0.06 -11.99 16.87
N ALA A 91 -0.09 -11.96 18.19
CA ALA A 91 -1.21 -11.28 18.85
C ALA A 91 -1.19 -9.77 18.58
N VAL A 92 -0.02 -9.12 18.69
CA VAL A 92 0.14 -7.70 18.35
C VAL A 92 -0.23 -7.44 16.89
N ALA A 93 0.32 -8.22 15.95
CA ALA A 93 0.00 -8.08 14.52
C ALA A 93 -1.50 -8.28 14.24
N GLN A 94 -2.16 -9.22 14.93
CA GLN A 94 -3.59 -9.44 14.78
C GLN A 94 -4.42 -8.28 15.34
N THR A 95 -3.99 -7.68 16.45
CA THR A 95 -4.65 -6.46 16.97
C THR A 95 -4.48 -5.27 16.04
N GLU A 96 -3.29 -5.06 15.47
CA GLU A 96 -3.05 -4.01 14.48
C GLU A 96 -3.92 -4.22 13.23
N TRP A 97 -4.02 -5.46 12.75
CA TRP A 97 -4.86 -5.79 11.61
C TRP A 97 -6.35 -5.52 11.89
N LEU A 98 -6.86 -5.95 13.06
CA LEU A 98 -8.24 -5.68 13.47
C LEU A 98 -8.51 -4.18 13.63
N LEU A 99 -7.58 -3.43 14.23
CA LEU A 99 -7.72 -1.99 14.40
C LEU A 99 -7.69 -1.26 13.05
N THR A 100 -6.82 -1.70 12.14
CA THR A 100 -6.77 -1.19 10.75
C THR A 100 -8.07 -1.51 10.02
N MET A 101 -8.62 -2.72 10.16
CA MET A 101 -9.91 -3.08 9.57
C MET A 101 -11.05 -2.21 10.15
N ALA A 102 -11.10 -2.06 11.47
CA ALA A 102 -12.11 -1.26 12.15
C ALA A 102 -12.06 0.21 11.71
N ILE A 103 -10.87 0.80 11.55
CA ILE A 103 -10.71 2.18 11.08
C ILE A 103 -11.06 2.29 9.59
N SER A 104 -10.47 1.43 8.76
CA SER A 104 -10.64 1.48 7.29
C SER A 104 -12.06 1.23 6.84
N HIS A 105 -12.82 0.37 7.53
CA HIS A 105 -14.21 0.06 7.17
C HIS A 105 -15.21 0.83 8.05
N GLY A 106 -14.88 1.09 9.31
CA GLY A 106 -15.78 1.76 10.25
C GLY A 106 -15.97 3.23 9.94
N ILE A 107 -14.91 3.96 9.56
CA ILE A 107 -15.01 5.38 9.17
C ILE A 107 -15.91 5.57 7.93
N PRO A 108 -15.69 4.90 6.78
CA PRO A 108 -16.56 5.08 5.63
C PRO A 108 -17.99 4.60 5.90
N PHE A 109 -18.17 3.57 6.74
CA PHE A 109 -19.50 3.15 7.16
C PHE A 109 -20.20 4.24 7.99
N LEU A 110 -19.54 4.80 9.01
CA LEU A 110 -20.08 5.90 9.82
C LEU A 110 -20.37 7.15 8.98
N VAL A 111 -19.44 7.53 8.10
CA VAL A 111 -19.62 8.67 7.19
C VAL A 111 -20.79 8.42 6.24
N SER A 112 -20.94 7.20 5.72
CA SER A 112 -22.06 6.84 4.84
C SER A 112 -23.38 6.84 5.61
N ALA A 113 -23.40 6.28 6.82
CA ALA A 113 -24.56 6.27 7.71
C ALA A 113 -24.99 7.70 8.11
N LEU A 114 -24.04 8.60 8.35
CA LEU A 114 -24.30 10.01 8.65
C LEU A 114 -24.77 10.80 7.42
N LYS A 115 -24.28 10.46 6.22
CA LYS A 115 -24.70 11.08 4.96
C LYS A 115 -26.06 10.59 4.47
N LEU A 116 -26.47 9.38 4.85
CA LEU A 116 -27.74 8.75 4.45
C LEU A 116 -28.98 9.59 4.79
N PRO A 117 -29.15 10.13 6.02
CA PRO A 117 -30.27 11.01 6.34
C PRO A 117 -30.21 12.38 5.62
N LEU A 118 -29.04 12.80 5.16
CA LEU A 118 -28.84 14.04 4.40
C LEU A 118 -29.04 13.85 2.89
N ALA A 119 -29.11 12.61 2.40
CA ALA A 119 -29.34 12.29 0.99
C ALA A 119 -30.59 12.96 0.38
N PRO A 120 -31.79 12.89 1.01
CA PRO A 120 -32.98 13.56 0.46
C PRO A 120 -32.81 15.07 0.39
N PHE A 121 -32.14 15.69 1.37
CA PHE A 121 -31.85 17.12 1.36
C PHE A 121 -30.88 17.52 0.25
N ARG A 122 -29.83 16.72 0.01
CA ARG A 122 -28.88 16.97 -1.08
C ARG A 122 -29.54 16.83 -2.44
N PHE A 123 -30.40 15.83 -2.61
CA PHE A 123 -31.16 15.62 -3.84
C PHE A 123 -32.11 16.80 -4.11
N ALA A 124 -32.87 17.22 -3.09
CA ALA A 124 -33.75 18.38 -3.18
C ALA A 124 -32.97 19.66 -3.48
N ALA A 125 -31.82 19.88 -2.83
CA ALA A 125 -30.95 21.03 -3.07
C ALA A 125 -30.34 21.02 -4.49
N SER A 126 -29.87 19.86 -4.98
CA SER A 126 -29.34 19.76 -6.35
C SER A 126 -30.42 19.96 -7.40
N TRP A 127 -31.62 19.43 -7.16
CA TRP A 127 -32.76 19.61 -8.04
C TRP A 127 -33.20 21.08 -8.07
N ALA A 128 -33.34 21.71 -6.90
CA ALA A 128 -33.64 23.14 -6.81
C ALA A 128 -32.55 24.01 -7.45
N HIS A 129 -31.28 23.64 -7.29
CA HIS A 129 -30.19 24.34 -7.96
C HIS A 129 -30.27 24.21 -9.48
N ALA A 130 -30.51 23.00 -10.00
CA ALA A 130 -30.65 22.76 -11.43
C ALA A 130 -31.85 23.52 -12.03
N GLN A 131 -32.97 23.58 -11.30
CA GLN A 131 -34.19 24.16 -11.84
C GLN A 131 -34.27 25.68 -11.68
N TYR A 132 -33.70 26.25 -10.62
CA TYR A 132 -33.86 27.68 -10.30
C TYR A 132 -32.56 28.48 -10.38
N LEU A 133 -31.43 27.91 -9.93
CA LEU A 133 -30.17 28.64 -9.85
C LEU A 133 -29.37 28.57 -11.15
N ALA A 134 -29.30 27.40 -11.79
CA ALA A 134 -28.56 27.22 -13.04
C ALA A 134 -29.07 28.14 -14.17
N PRO A 135 -30.39 28.27 -14.42
CA PRO A 135 -30.88 29.17 -15.48
C PRO A 135 -30.60 30.64 -15.16
N ALA A 136 -30.64 31.02 -13.87
CA ALA A 136 -30.35 32.39 -13.46
C ALA A 136 -28.87 32.74 -13.65
N LEU A 137 -27.98 31.78 -13.36
CA LEU A 137 -26.53 31.92 -13.57
C LEU A 137 -26.17 31.93 -15.05
N GLU A 138 -26.82 31.12 -15.87
CA GLU A 138 -26.66 31.11 -17.33
C GLU A 138 -27.12 32.43 -17.95
N ARG A 139 -28.29 32.96 -17.57
CA ARG A 139 -28.74 34.29 -18.01
C ARG A 139 -27.76 35.40 -17.64
N ARG A 140 -27.10 35.30 -16.47
CA ARG A 140 -26.07 36.26 -16.05
C ARG A 140 -24.79 36.13 -16.88
N ARG A 141 -24.34 34.91 -17.16
CA ARG A 141 -23.19 34.66 -18.05
C ARG A 141 -23.46 35.15 -19.46
N GLN A 142 -24.61 34.79 -20.04
CA GLN A 142 -25.05 35.25 -21.36
C GLN A 142 -25.11 36.78 -21.43
N ARG A 143 -25.66 37.47 -20.41
CA ARG A 143 -25.62 38.94 -20.37
C ARG A 143 -24.22 39.53 -20.27
N ALA A 144 -23.31 38.88 -19.57
CA ALA A 144 -21.92 39.33 -19.47
C ALA A 144 -21.19 39.15 -20.80
N GLU A 145 -21.43 38.05 -21.50
CA GLU A 145 -20.91 37.79 -22.85
C GLU A 145 -21.49 38.76 -23.88
N LEU A 146 -22.81 39.03 -23.83
CA LEU A 146 -23.45 40.04 -24.68
C LEU A 146 -22.90 41.44 -24.43
N ARG A 147 -22.58 41.80 -23.18
CA ARG A 147 -21.90 43.06 -22.88
C ARG A 147 -20.49 43.12 -23.45
N ARG A 148 -19.76 42.01 -23.38
CA ARG A 148 -18.43 41.93 -23.97
C ARG A 148 -18.47 42.10 -25.49
N LEU A 149 -19.42 41.44 -26.16
CA LEU A 149 -19.66 41.61 -27.59
C LEU A 149 -20.03 43.06 -27.93
N TYR A 150 -20.93 43.66 -27.15
CA TYR A 150 -21.29 45.06 -27.32
C TYR A 150 -20.09 46.00 -27.18
N ASP A 151 -19.20 45.77 -26.22
CA ASP A 151 -18.00 46.59 -26.07
C ASP A 151 -17.08 46.52 -27.30
N GLU A 152 -17.11 45.42 -28.07
CA GLU A 152 -16.37 45.25 -29.33
C GLU A 152 -17.02 46.00 -30.51
N VAL A 153 -18.36 46.08 -30.57
CA VAL A 153 -19.12 46.77 -31.64
C VAL A 153 -19.75 48.09 -31.19
N ARG A 154 -19.24 48.68 -30.12
CA ARG A 154 -19.83 49.84 -29.45
C ARG A 154 -20.02 51.05 -30.39
N ASP A 155 -19.15 51.20 -31.37
CA ASP A 155 -19.18 52.33 -32.29
C ASP A 155 -20.33 52.25 -33.31
N GLU A 156 -20.93 51.07 -33.48
CA GLU A 156 -22.01 50.82 -34.44
C GLU A 156 -23.41 51.00 -33.83
N TYR A 157 -23.52 51.02 -32.50
CA TYR A 157 -24.80 51.07 -31.78
C TYR A 157 -24.85 52.20 -30.76
N VAL A 158 -25.99 52.91 -30.70
CA VAL A 158 -26.16 54.09 -29.83
C VAL A 158 -26.22 53.70 -28.34
N SER A 159 -26.73 52.51 -28.03
CA SER A 159 -26.79 52.00 -26.66
C SER A 159 -26.84 50.47 -26.62
N PHE A 160 -26.53 49.90 -25.46
CA PHE A 160 -26.60 48.45 -25.24
C PHE A 160 -28.02 47.89 -25.44
N ASP A 161 -29.06 48.67 -25.09
CA ASP A 161 -30.45 48.26 -25.29
C ASP A 161 -30.84 48.23 -26.78
N ASP A 162 -30.23 49.11 -27.60
CA ASP A 162 -30.43 49.14 -29.05
C ASP A 162 -29.74 47.94 -29.73
N PHE A 163 -28.52 47.62 -29.29
CA PHE A 163 -27.81 46.39 -29.66
C PHE A 163 -28.62 45.13 -29.30
N LEU A 164 -29.15 45.04 -28.07
CA LEU A 164 -29.97 43.90 -27.66
C LEU A 164 -31.26 43.80 -28.48
N ARG A 165 -31.93 44.92 -28.76
CA ARG A 165 -33.16 44.92 -29.57
C ARG A 165 -32.89 44.46 -31.00
N GLN A 166 -31.76 44.82 -31.59
CA GLN A 166 -31.38 44.37 -32.93
C GLN A 166 -30.92 42.90 -32.93
N PHE A 167 -30.18 42.47 -31.90
CA PHE A 167 -29.68 41.11 -31.76
C PHE A 167 -30.79 40.10 -31.45
N GLU A 168 -31.76 40.46 -30.61
CA GLU A 168 -32.94 39.64 -30.29
C GLU A 168 -34.04 39.78 -31.37
N GLY A 169 -34.21 40.97 -31.95
CA GLY A 169 -35.21 41.25 -32.98
C GLY A 169 -34.85 40.75 -34.39
N GLY A 170 -33.57 40.49 -34.65
CA GLY A 170 -33.12 39.87 -35.91
C GLY A 170 -33.51 38.40 -36.06
N THR A 171 -33.92 37.73 -34.97
CA THR A 171 -34.38 36.33 -34.96
C THR A 171 -35.89 36.15 -35.15
N ASP A 172 -36.70 37.20 -34.99
CA ASP A 172 -38.17 37.12 -35.03
C ASP A 172 -38.79 37.83 -36.25
N SER A 173 -37.99 38.22 -37.26
CA SER A 173 -38.47 38.95 -38.46
C SER A 173 -38.45 38.17 -39.78
N GLU A 174 -38.38 36.84 -39.72
CA GLU A 174 -38.73 35.99 -40.86
C GLU A 174 -39.67 34.87 -40.40
N THR A 175 -40.89 34.87 -40.97
CA THR A 175 -41.64 33.72 -41.53
C THR A 175 -43.12 33.69 -41.12
N ASP A 176 -43.89 34.64 -41.67
CA ASP A 176 -45.24 34.37 -42.20
C ASP A 176 -45.05 33.95 -43.68
N ALA A 177 -44.79 32.66 -43.93
CA ALA A 177 -44.93 32.02 -45.24
C ALA A 177 -44.95 30.49 -45.07
N THR A 178 -45.90 29.88 -45.74
CA THR A 178 -46.43 28.53 -45.57
C THR A 178 -45.54 27.41 -46.10
N GLU A 179 -45.64 26.24 -45.45
CA GLU A 179 -45.57 24.87 -45.99
C GLU A 179 -44.22 24.22 -46.38
N ASN A 180 -43.90 23.17 -45.62
CA ASN A 180 -43.23 21.91 -45.97
C ASN A 180 -41.91 21.97 -46.77
N THR A 181 -40.80 21.51 -46.17
CA THR A 181 -40.12 20.23 -46.52
C THR A 181 -38.90 20.03 -45.61
N ASP A 182 -38.92 18.91 -44.90
CA ASP A 182 -37.82 18.04 -44.45
C ASP A 182 -36.40 18.60 -44.27
N ALA A 183 -35.99 18.58 -42.99
CA ALA A 183 -34.69 18.15 -42.47
C ALA A 183 -33.53 17.95 -43.47
N ALA A 184 -32.52 18.81 -43.38
CA ALA A 184 -31.12 18.38 -43.29
C ALA A 184 -30.22 19.53 -42.82
N ASP A 185 -29.51 19.21 -41.75
CA ASP A 185 -28.52 19.98 -41.00
C ASP A 185 -27.34 20.40 -41.89
N ASP A 186 -27.16 21.72 -42.05
CA ASP A 186 -26.00 22.33 -42.69
C ASP A 186 -25.06 22.81 -41.57
N LYS A 187 -24.08 21.99 -41.19
CA LYS A 187 -22.93 22.45 -40.41
C LYS A 187 -21.64 22.29 -41.19
N ALA A 188 -21.31 23.40 -41.83
CA ALA A 188 -19.99 23.77 -42.30
C ALA A 188 -18.87 23.38 -41.30
N GLY A 189 -17.97 22.53 -41.78
CA GLY A 189 -16.51 22.63 -41.64
C GLY A 189 -15.94 23.18 -40.34
N THR A 190 -16.00 22.41 -39.27
CA THR A 190 -14.95 22.49 -38.23
C THR A 190 -13.81 21.57 -38.69
N PRO A 191 -12.56 22.05 -38.86
CA PRO A 191 -11.46 21.17 -39.24
C PRO A 191 -11.27 20.10 -38.16
N GLU A 192 -11.46 18.83 -38.52
CA GLU A 192 -11.18 17.70 -37.65
C GLU A 192 -9.74 17.83 -37.11
N PRO A 193 -9.53 17.82 -35.78
CA PRO A 193 -8.18 17.74 -35.24
C PRO A 193 -7.61 16.40 -35.68
N THR A 194 -6.52 16.45 -36.45
CA THR A 194 -5.68 15.31 -36.82
C THR A 194 -5.58 14.32 -35.66
N PRO A 195 -5.77 13.00 -35.87
CA PRO A 195 -5.70 12.02 -34.80
C PRO A 195 -4.37 12.12 -34.06
N VAL A 196 -4.37 12.73 -32.88
CA VAL A 196 -3.18 12.77 -32.03
C VAL A 196 -2.92 11.33 -31.63
N ASP A 197 -1.78 10.79 -32.04
CA ASP A 197 -1.39 9.42 -31.72
C ASP A 197 -1.35 9.27 -30.19
N LYS A 198 -2.37 8.60 -29.64
CA LYS A 198 -2.56 8.39 -28.20
C LYS A 198 -1.36 7.67 -27.59
N PHE A 199 -0.62 6.89 -28.39
CA PHE A 199 0.59 6.22 -27.95
C PHE A 199 1.74 7.20 -27.72
N ALA A 200 1.97 8.13 -28.66
CA ALA A 200 3.01 9.16 -28.53
C ALA A 200 2.71 10.12 -27.35
N ALA A 201 1.43 10.45 -27.14
CA ALA A 201 1.00 11.21 -25.96
C ALA A 201 1.30 10.45 -24.65
N ALA A 202 0.96 9.16 -24.58
CA ALA A 202 1.23 8.32 -23.41
C ALA A 202 2.74 8.15 -23.13
N CYS A 203 3.56 8.00 -24.17
CA CYS A 203 5.02 7.92 -24.05
C CYS A 203 5.61 9.21 -23.49
N ARG A 204 5.13 10.37 -23.95
CA ARG A 204 5.51 11.68 -23.39
C ARG A 204 5.13 11.83 -21.92
N THR A 205 3.93 11.40 -21.54
CA THR A 205 3.47 11.47 -20.15
C THR A 205 4.36 10.66 -19.20
N ILE A 206 4.92 9.54 -19.64
CA ILE A 206 5.81 8.69 -18.82
C ILE A 206 7.30 9.06 -18.99
N GLY A 207 7.65 9.90 -19.97
CA GLY A 207 9.02 10.27 -20.27
C GLY A 207 9.80 9.17 -21.00
N LEU A 208 9.14 8.42 -21.89
CA LEU A 208 9.72 7.38 -22.74
C LEU A 208 9.81 7.85 -24.20
N SER A 209 10.68 7.20 -24.98
CA SER A 209 10.83 7.46 -26.42
C SER A 209 9.51 7.20 -27.15
N GLU A 210 9.09 8.17 -27.96
CA GLU A 210 7.86 8.12 -28.77
C GLU A 210 7.94 7.05 -29.88
N ASP A 211 9.15 6.66 -30.28
CA ASP A 211 9.42 5.63 -31.31
C ASP A 211 9.11 4.20 -30.80
N GLY A 212 8.78 4.06 -29.51
CA GLY A 212 8.49 2.76 -28.91
C GLY A 212 9.72 1.87 -28.72
N ALA A 213 10.93 2.40 -28.87
CA ALA A 213 12.19 1.70 -28.65
C ALA A 213 12.54 1.62 -27.15
N PHE A 214 11.68 0.98 -26.36
CA PHE A 214 11.90 0.74 -24.94
C PHE A 214 11.33 -0.61 -24.51
N THR A 215 11.88 -1.16 -23.44
CA THR A 215 11.49 -2.49 -22.90
C THR A 215 10.40 -2.39 -21.84
N GLN A 216 9.73 -3.51 -21.54
CA GLN A 216 8.75 -3.57 -20.46
C GLN A 216 9.37 -3.25 -19.09
N ALA A 217 10.64 -3.58 -18.90
CA ALA A 217 11.38 -3.28 -17.68
C ALA A 217 11.59 -1.77 -17.51
N GLU A 218 11.97 -1.06 -18.59
CA GLU A 218 12.14 0.40 -18.59
C GLU A 218 10.84 1.13 -18.31
N LEU A 219 9.72 0.68 -18.91
CA LEU A 219 8.39 1.21 -18.60
C LEU A 219 8.07 1.05 -17.11
N LYS A 220 8.32 -0.13 -16.54
CA LYS A 220 8.07 -0.40 -15.12
C LYS A 220 8.91 0.48 -14.22
N THR A 221 10.20 0.66 -14.53
CA THR A 221 11.11 1.50 -13.74
C THR A 221 10.66 2.95 -13.75
N ARG A 222 10.41 3.54 -14.93
CA ARG A 222 9.93 4.93 -15.05
C ARG A 222 8.60 5.16 -14.36
N PHE A 223 7.67 4.22 -14.47
CA PHE A 223 6.39 4.29 -13.77
C PHE A 223 6.57 4.33 -12.24
N HIS A 224 7.43 3.48 -11.66
CA HIS A 224 7.68 3.50 -10.22
C HIS A 224 8.37 4.78 -9.76
N GLU A 225 9.32 5.31 -10.54
CA GLU A 225 9.96 6.60 -10.27
C GLU A 225 8.94 7.74 -10.21
N LEU A 226 8.07 7.83 -11.21
CA LEU A 226 7.03 8.87 -11.28
C LEU A 226 6.00 8.73 -10.15
N MET A 227 5.52 7.51 -9.87
CA MET A 227 4.58 7.28 -8.78
C MET A 227 5.19 7.56 -7.40
N LYS A 228 6.49 7.32 -7.22
CA LYS A 228 7.21 7.67 -5.98
C LYS A 228 7.37 9.18 -5.83
N ALA A 229 7.60 9.91 -6.94
CA ALA A 229 7.70 11.36 -6.94
C ALA A 229 6.35 12.05 -6.68
N LEU A 230 5.24 11.44 -7.10
CA LEU A 230 3.87 11.93 -6.93
C LEU A 230 3.24 11.56 -5.57
N HIS A 231 4.05 11.49 -4.51
CA HIS A 231 3.57 11.08 -3.19
C HIS A 231 2.35 11.92 -2.74
N PRO A 232 1.22 11.30 -2.35
CA PRO A 232 -0.05 11.99 -2.09
C PRO A 232 0.01 13.09 -1.02
N ASP A 233 0.99 13.00 -0.12
CA ASP A 233 1.17 13.97 0.98
C ASP A 233 1.83 15.28 0.55
N LEU A 234 2.38 15.39 -0.67
CA LEU A 234 3.17 16.56 -1.09
C LEU A 234 2.52 17.40 -2.20
N HIS A 235 1.68 16.83 -3.08
CA HIS A 235 1.15 17.56 -4.23
C HIS A 235 -0.28 17.17 -4.63
N GLY A 236 -1.27 17.95 -4.15
CA GLY A 236 -2.50 18.26 -4.89
C GLY A 236 -3.39 17.09 -5.36
N PRO A 237 -4.45 17.38 -6.13
CA PRO A 237 -5.48 16.39 -6.48
C PRO A 237 -4.95 15.25 -7.35
N ASN A 238 -5.47 14.04 -7.09
CA ASN A 238 -5.11 12.71 -7.61
C ASN A 238 -5.20 12.51 -9.15
N VAL A 239 -5.35 13.60 -9.91
CA VAL A 239 -5.55 13.62 -11.37
C VAL A 239 -4.29 13.14 -12.09
N PHE A 240 -3.10 13.52 -11.62
CA PHE A 240 -1.83 13.12 -12.24
C PHE A 240 -1.54 11.62 -12.10
N ALA A 241 -1.88 11.01 -10.97
CA ALA A 241 -1.75 9.57 -10.79
C ALA A 241 -2.69 8.80 -11.74
N SER A 242 -3.91 9.29 -11.96
CA SER A 242 -4.85 8.72 -12.94
C SER A 242 -4.28 8.79 -14.35
N GLN A 243 -3.77 9.96 -14.76
CA GLN A 243 -3.19 10.17 -16.08
C GLN A 243 -1.98 9.25 -16.35
N ILE A 244 -1.13 9.00 -15.34
CA ILE A 244 0.02 8.10 -15.49
C ILE A 244 -0.42 6.63 -15.60
N ASN A 245 -1.45 6.23 -14.86
CA ASN A 245 -2.02 4.90 -14.97
C ASN A 245 -2.67 4.67 -16.36
N GLU A 246 -3.42 5.65 -16.86
CA GLU A 246 -4.02 5.61 -18.20
C GLU A 246 -2.95 5.54 -19.31
N ALA A 247 -1.87 6.31 -19.16
CA ALA A 247 -0.74 6.27 -20.09
C ALA A 247 -0.07 4.88 -20.10
N ARG A 248 0.11 4.27 -18.93
CA ARG A 248 0.71 2.92 -18.81
C ARG A 248 -0.16 1.87 -19.51
N GLU A 249 -1.47 1.88 -19.28
CA GLU A 249 -2.39 0.92 -19.90
C GLU A 249 -2.44 1.10 -21.42
N THR A 250 -2.40 2.34 -21.90
CA THR A 250 -2.34 2.64 -23.35
C THR A 250 -1.08 2.04 -24.00
N ILE A 251 0.08 2.16 -23.35
CA ILE A 251 1.35 1.60 -23.84
C ILE A 251 1.34 0.07 -23.78
N LYS A 252 0.86 -0.53 -22.68
CA LYS A 252 0.77 -1.99 -22.53
C LYS A 252 -0.15 -2.61 -23.58
N SER A 253 -1.31 -2.00 -23.81
CA SER A 253 -2.27 -2.42 -24.83
C SER A 253 -1.66 -2.41 -26.24
N ARG A 254 -0.95 -1.32 -26.60
CA ARG A 254 -0.31 -1.20 -27.93
C ARG A 254 0.83 -2.20 -28.15
N LYS A 255 1.62 -2.50 -27.11
CA LYS A 255 2.76 -3.43 -27.18
C LYS A 255 2.39 -4.90 -26.92
N GLY A 256 1.14 -5.19 -26.55
CA GLY A 256 0.67 -6.55 -26.24
C GLY A 256 1.24 -7.12 -24.94
N TRP A 257 1.62 -6.26 -23.99
CA TRP A 257 2.19 -6.67 -22.71
C TRP A 257 1.09 -6.90 -21.67
N LYS A 258 1.05 -8.09 -21.08
CA LYS A 258 0.15 -8.43 -19.97
C LYS A 258 0.70 -7.91 -18.63
#